data_AF-A0A7W0V0U0-F1
#
_entry.id   AF-A0A7W0V0U0-F1
#
_cell.length_a   1.000
_cell.length_b   1.000
_cell.length_c   1.000
_cell.angle_alpha   90.00
_cell.angle_beta   90.00
_cell.angle_gamma   90.00
#
_symmetry.space_group_name_H-M   'P 1'
#
loop_
_entity.id
_entity.type
_entity.pdbx_description
1 polymer ?
#
loop_
_entity_poly.entity_id
_entity_poly.type
_entity_poly.pdbx_seq_one_letter_code
_entity_poly.pdbx_strand_id
1 'polypeptide(L)'
;MKNAVKSGRFVLLTFTVIAAAGVGLPATSQTRSRRPNVLLFIRDDQGYGDLGLHGNEKLRTPNLDRLGRESAAVDAIPRQSDLRPNASYIVHPANSHSFG
;
A
#
# COMPACT_ATOMS: atom_id res chain seq x y z
N MET A 1 44.95 -56.42 -11.12
CA MET A 1 44.19 -55.47 -11.98
C MET A 1 42.72 -55.36 -11.53
N LYS A 2 42.42 -54.86 -10.30
CA LYS A 2 41.04 -54.85 -9.74
C LYS A 2 40.56 -53.47 -9.23
N ASN A 3 41.34 -52.41 -9.45
CA ASN A 3 41.12 -51.12 -8.77
C ASN A 3 40.48 -50.04 -9.67
N ALA A 4 40.33 -50.28 -10.98
CA ALA A 4 39.78 -49.30 -11.92
C ALA A 4 38.24 -49.17 -11.88
N VAL A 5 37.52 -50.16 -11.33
CA VAL A 5 36.05 -50.17 -11.30
C VAL A 5 35.47 -49.44 -10.07
N LYS A 6 36.27 -49.19 -9.02
CA LYS A 6 35.83 -48.50 -7.80
C LYS A 6 35.76 -46.97 -7.95
N SER A 7 36.57 -46.38 -8.84
CA SER A 7 36.61 -44.92 -9.08
C SER A 7 35.45 -44.41 -9.94
N GLY A 8 35.01 -45.18 -10.94
CA GLY A 8 33.90 -44.78 -11.83
C GLY A 8 32.53 -44.75 -11.14
N ARG A 9 32.27 -45.69 -10.22
CA ARG A 9 31.03 -45.71 -9.42
C ARG A 9 30.95 -44.56 -8.42
N PHE A 10 32.10 -44.14 -7.88
CA PHE A 10 32.17 -43.04 -6.92
C PHE A 10 31.91 -41.68 -7.58
N VAL A 11 32.46 -41.47 -8.78
CA VAL A 11 32.22 -40.26 -9.60
C VAL A 11 30.78 -40.19 -10.08
N LEU A 12 30.18 -41.32 -10.48
CA LEU A 12 28.78 -41.35 -10.90
C LEU A 12 27.82 -41.07 -9.73
N LEU A 13 28.11 -41.59 -8.53
CA LEU A 13 27.36 -41.31 -7.30
C LEU A 13 27.44 -39.84 -6.90
N THR A 14 28.61 -39.21 -7.00
CA THR A 14 28.78 -37.77 -6.70
C THR A 14 28.03 -36.89 -7.70
N PHE A 15 28.04 -37.25 -8.99
CA PHE A 15 27.29 -36.52 -10.01
C PHE A 15 25.77 -36.61 -9.82
N THR A 16 25.27 -37.77 -9.35
CA THR A 16 23.85 -37.99 -9.05
C THR A 16 23.37 -37.20 -7.83
N VAL A 17 24.21 -37.06 -6.79
CA VAL A 17 23.90 -36.27 -5.59
C VAL A 17 23.82 -34.76 -5.89
N ILE A 18 24.68 -34.25 -6.77
CA ILE A 18 24.63 -32.83 -7.19
C ILE A 18 23.40 -32.56 -8.07
N ALA A 19 23.02 -33.50 -8.95
CA ALA A 19 21.80 -33.38 -9.75
C ALA A 19 20.51 -33.43 -8.88
N ALA A 20 20.51 -34.20 -7.79
CA ALA A 20 19.39 -34.24 -6.84
C ALA A 20 19.30 -32.98 -5.96
N ALA A 21 20.41 -32.28 -5.71
CA ALA A 21 20.44 -31.04 -4.93
C ALA A 21 20.00 -29.79 -5.73
N GLY A 22 19.91 -29.87 -7.07
CA GLY A 22 19.57 -28.75 -7.94
C GLY A 22 18.07 -28.49 -8.18
N VAL A 23 17.17 -29.34 -7.66
CA VAL A 23 15.73 -29.34 -8.04
C VAL A 23 14.87 -28.38 -7.20
N GLY A 24 15.45 -27.69 -6.21
CA GLY A 24 14.69 -26.94 -5.20
C GLY A 24 14.68 -25.42 -5.30
N LEU A 25 15.00 -24.79 -6.44
CA LEU A 25 14.91 -23.34 -6.55
C LEU A 25 13.43 -22.91 -6.55
N PRO A 26 12.92 -22.21 -5.51
CA PRO A 26 11.58 -21.68 -5.57
C PRO A 26 11.54 -20.63 -6.67
N ALA A 27 10.73 -20.88 -7.71
CA ALA A 27 10.43 -19.87 -8.71
C ALA A 27 9.73 -18.70 -8.00
N THR A 28 10.46 -17.61 -7.77
CA THR A 28 9.88 -16.39 -7.24
C THR A 28 8.93 -15.84 -8.30
N SER A 29 7.63 -16.09 -8.11
CA SER A 29 6.61 -15.47 -8.94
C SER A 29 6.72 -13.98 -8.77
N GLN A 30 7.14 -13.30 -9.83
CA GLN A 30 7.33 -11.86 -9.85
C GLN A 30 5.94 -11.22 -9.86
N THR A 31 5.38 -10.96 -8.68
CA THR A 31 4.15 -10.18 -8.54
C THR A 31 4.43 -8.81 -9.13
N ARG A 32 3.94 -8.58 -10.36
CA ARG A 32 4.01 -7.28 -11.00
C ARG A 32 3.20 -6.33 -10.13
N SER A 33 3.88 -5.47 -9.38
CA SER A 33 3.24 -4.43 -8.58
C SER A 33 2.40 -3.57 -9.52
N ARG A 34 1.08 -3.80 -9.49
CA ARG A 34 0.14 -3.05 -10.32
C ARG A 34 0.04 -1.67 -9.70
N ARG A 35 0.37 -0.63 -10.47
CA ARG A 35 0.24 0.75 -10.01
C ARG A 35 -1.21 0.99 -9.59
N PRO A 36 -1.47 1.44 -8.35
CA PRO A 36 -2.83 1.73 -7.92
C PRO A 36 -3.37 2.92 -8.70
N ASN A 37 -4.69 2.94 -8.92
CA ASN A 37 -5.37 4.14 -9.38
C ASN A 37 -5.67 5.00 -8.15
N VAL A 38 -5.34 6.29 -8.22
CA VAL A 38 -5.62 7.25 -7.16
C VAL A 38 -6.81 8.10 -7.59
N LEU A 39 -7.86 8.11 -6.79
CA LEU A 39 -9.03 8.97 -6.98
C LEU A 39 -9.17 9.89 -5.78
N LEU A 40 -9.05 11.20 -6.03
CA LEU A 40 -9.17 12.24 -5.00
C LEU A 40 -10.55 12.88 -5.07
N PHE A 41 -11.28 12.81 -3.97
CA PHE A 41 -12.56 13.52 -3.79
C PHE A 41 -12.33 14.74 -2.90
N ILE A 42 -12.76 15.91 -3.38
CA ILE A 42 -12.74 17.16 -2.61
C ILE A 42 -14.19 17.63 -2.49
N ARG A 43 -14.57 18.06 -1.29
CA ARG A 43 -15.89 18.59 -0.96
C ARG A 43 -15.68 19.99 -0.42
N ASP A 44 -16.40 20.95 -0.99
CA ASP A 44 -16.38 22.33 -0.51
C ASP A 44 -17.33 22.47 0.66
N ASP A 45 -16.90 23.19 1.70
CA ASP A 45 -17.66 23.53 2.92
C ASP A 45 -18.36 22.38 3.68
N GLN A 46 -18.10 21.11 3.36
CA GLN A 46 -18.70 19.99 4.06
C GLN A 46 -18.11 19.86 5.47
N GLY A 47 -18.96 20.01 6.49
CA GLY A 47 -18.59 19.87 7.88
C GLY A 47 -18.51 18.42 8.34
N TYR A 48 -17.83 18.20 9.48
CA TYR A 48 -17.73 16.87 10.09
C TYR A 48 -19.11 16.27 10.38
N GLY A 49 -20.05 17.05 10.92
CA GLY A 49 -21.40 16.58 11.24
C GLY A 49 -22.33 16.33 10.05
N ASP A 50 -21.89 16.52 8.81
CA ASP A 50 -22.77 16.39 7.62
C ASP A 50 -22.93 14.95 7.12
N LEU A 51 -22.05 14.03 7.55
CA LEU A 51 -22.07 12.64 7.13
C LEU A 51 -22.91 11.79 8.08
N GLY A 52 -23.68 10.84 7.53
CA GLY A 52 -24.39 9.83 8.32
C GLY A 52 -23.42 9.00 9.18
N LEU A 53 -22.20 8.76 8.69
CA LEU A 53 -21.10 8.15 9.45
C LEU A 53 -20.79 8.88 10.78
N HIS A 54 -21.03 10.18 10.85
CA HIS A 54 -20.79 11.01 12.04
C HIS A 54 -22.09 11.33 12.80
N GLY A 55 -23.16 10.57 12.56
CA GLY A 55 -24.42 10.68 13.30
C GLY A 55 -25.45 11.63 12.69
N ASN A 56 -25.28 12.08 11.44
CA ASN A 56 -26.32 12.87 10.78
C ASN A 56 -27.53 12.00 10.39
N GLU A 57 -28.65 12.17 11.09
CA GLU A 57 -29.88 11.39 10.84
C GLU A 57 -30.72 11.94 9.67
N LYS A 58 -30.47 13.19 9.25
CA LYS A 58 -31.26 13.89 8.22
C LYS A 58 -30.66 13.72 6.82
N LEU A 59 -29.34 13.87 6.71
CA LEU A 59 -28.61 13.74 5.46
C LEU A 59 -28.22 12.28 5.23
N ARG A 60 -28.74 11.70 4.14
CA ARG A 60 -28.43 10.33 3.74
C ARG A 60 -27.20 10.31 2.84
N THR A 61 -26.08 9.77 3.34
CA THR A 61 -24.81 9.67 2.61
C THR A 61 -24.33 8.22 2.39
N PRO A 62 -25.18 7.30 1.90
CA PRO A 62 -24.93 5.86 1.98
C PRO A 62 -23.63 5.40 1.29
N ASN A 63 -23.24 6.05 0.19
CA ASN A 63 -21.99 5.73 -0.52
C ASN A 63 -20.75 6.19 0.25
N LEU A 64 -20.80 7.37 0.85
CA LEU A 64 -19.70 7.91 1.66
C LEU A 64 -19.61 7.19 3.00
N ASP A 65 -20.75 6.83 3.60
CA ASP A 65 -20.79 6.07 4.85
C ASP A 65 -20.21 4.67 4.65
N ARG A 66 -20.53 4.02 3.51
CA ARG A 66 -19.94 2.73 3.15
C ARG A 66 -18.44 2.86 2.93
N LEU A 67 -18.00 3.87 2.16
CA LEU A 67 -16.58 4.12 1.92
C LEU A 67 -15.83 4.36 3.23
N GLY A 68 -16.38 5.18 4.13
CA GLY A 68 -15.81 5.49 5.43
C GLY A 68 -15.59 4.23 6.29
N ARG A 69 -16.60 3.33 6.36
CA ARG A 69 -16.49 2.05 7.08
C ARG A 69 -15.48 1.08 6.49
N GLU A 70 -15.22 1.15 5.19
CA GLU A 70 -14.25 0.31 4.48
C GLU A 70 -12.85 0.94 4.43
N SER A 71 -12.68 2.16 4.98
CA SER A 71 -11.46 2.97 4.87
C SER A 71 -10.87 3.34 6.23
N ALA A 72 -9.64 3.85 6.24
CA ALA A 72 -9.09 4.52 7.40
C ALA A 72 -9.65 5.96 7.48
N ALA A 73 -10.19 6.33 8.64
CA ALA A 73 -10.69 7.68 8.92
C ALA A 73 -9.60 8.56 9.53
N VAL A 74 -9.70 9.87 9.31
CA VAL A 74 -8.84 10.89 9.92
C VAL A 74 -9.75 11.90 10.63
N ASP A 75 -9.88 11.78 11.94
CA ASP A 75 -10.88 12.52 12.73
C ASP A 75 -10.42 13.90 13.23
N ALA A 76 -9.12 14.22 13.11
CA ALA A 76 -8.51 15.38 13.78
C ALA A 76 -8.07 16.50 12.83
N ILE A 77 -8.92 16.91 11.90
CA ILE A 77 -8.66 18.08 11.03
C ILE A 77 -9.22 19.34 11.72
N PRO A 78 -8.41 20.39 11.96
CA PRO A 78 -8.87 21.67 12.50
C PRO A 78 -10.02 22.24 11.67
N ARG A 79 -11.04 22.81 12.32
CA ARG A 79 -12.16 23.41 11.58
C ARG A 79 -11.68 24.64 10.82
N GLN A 80 -12.27 24.91 9.67
CA GLN A 80 -12.02 26.14 8.91
C GLN A 80 -12.28 27.41 9.75
N SER A 81 -13.23 27.36 10.71
CA SER A 81 -13.48 28.46 11.67
C SER A 81 -12.28 28.77 12.57
N ASP A 82 -11.43 27.78 12.82
CA ASP A 82 -10.29 27.87 13.71
C ASP A 82 -9.02 28.26 12.92
N LEU A 83 -9.12 28.30 11.59
CA LEU A 83 -8.06 28.68 10.68
C LEU A 83 -8.07 30.19 10.41
N ARG A 84 -6.89 30.76 10.15
CA ARG A 84 -6.76 32.16 9.73
C ARG A 84 -7.43 32.35 8.36
N PRO A 85 -8.02 33.52 8.06
CA PRO A 85 -8.84 33.74 6.85
C PRO A 85 -8.17 33.42 5.51
N ASN A 86 -6.84 33.28 5.46
CA ASN A 86 -6.08 32.99 4.24
C ASN A 86 -5.40 31.60 4.25
N ALA A 87 -5.77 30.69 5.17
CA ALA A 87 -5.23 29.34 5.18
C ALA A 87 -6.03 28.43 4.24
N SER A 88 -5.42 27.99 3.14
CA SER A 88 -5.91 26.88 2.32
C SER A 88 -4.91 25.72 2.40
N TYR A 89 -5.38 24.51 2.69
CA TYR A 89 -4.53 23.32 2.80
C TYR A 89 -5.08 22.18 1.95
N ILE A 90 -4.68 22.15 0.68
CA ILE A 90 -4.87 20.99 -0.20
C ILE A 90 -3.54 20.71 -0.91
N VAL A 91 -2.44 20.68 -0.14
CA VAL A 91 -1.04 20.53 -0.62
C VAL A 91 -0.42 21.85 -1.10
N HIS A 92 0.29 22.53 -0.19
CA HIS A 92 1.38 23.42 -0.57
C HIS A 92 2.71 22.69 -0.30
N PRO A 93 3.47 22.27 -1.32
CA PRO A 93 4.90 22.06 -1.14
C PRO A 93 5.61 23.43 -1.26
N ALA A 94 6.70 23.56 -0.53
CA ALA A 94 7.69 24.63 -0.54
C ALA A 94 7.46 25.80 0.42
N ASN A 95 8.36 25.86 1.42
CA ASN A 95 8.99 27.05 1.97
C ASN A 95 8.46 28.38 1.41
N SER A 96 7.51 28.99 2.11
CA SER A 96 7.22 30.41 1.93
C SER A 96 8.25 31.19 2.74
N HIS A 97 9.37 31.55 2.10
CA HIS A 97 10.16 32.69 2.53
C HIS A 97 9.26 33.93 2.56
N SER A 98 9.49 34.73 3.59
CA SER A 98 8.94 36.07 3.87
C SER A 98 8.60 36.89 2.62
N PHE A 99 7.37 37.40 2.59
CA PHE A 99 7.06 38.64 1.90
C PHE A 99 6.28 39.54 2.86
N GLY A 100 6.82 40.75 3.07
CA GLY A 100 6.20 41.87 3.78
C GLY A 100 6.69 42.05 5.20
#